data_AF-A0A974ALR8-F1
#
_entry.id   AF-A0A974ALR8-F1
#
_cell.length_a   1.000
_cell.length_b   1.000
_cell.length_c   1.000
_cell.angle_alpha   90.00
_cell.angle_beta   90.00
_cell.angle_gamma   90.00
#
_symmetry.space_group_name_H-M   'P 1'
#
loop_
_entity.id
_entity.type
_entity.pdbx_description
1 polymer ?
#
loop_
_entity_poly.entity_id
_entity_poly.type
_entity_poly.pdbx_seq_one_letter_code
_entity_poly.pdbx_strand_id
1 'polypeptide(L)'
;MLDADLATLYGVPTKRVNEQVKRNRNRFPPDFMFQLTATEKAEVVANCDHLGTLKFAKSLPYAFTEHGAIQAANVLASSQAVEMGIYVVRPLTMPPDPPKRPIGYTPLEDKSKSGKAPRTAKRG
;
A
#
# COMPACT_ATOMS: atom_id res chain seq x y z
N MET A 1 10.48 -7.42 2.17
CA MET A 1 11.40 -6.26 1.98
C MET A 1 12.51 -6.34 3.02
N LEU A 2 13.74 -5.99 2.69
CA LEU A 2 14.83 -5.85 3.64
C LEU A 2 14.91 -4.42 4.21
N ASP A 3 15.67 -4.26 5.29
CA ASP A 3 15.99 -2.96 5.88
C ASP A 3 16.57 -1.95 4.86
N ALA A 4 17.35 -2.42 3.88
CA ALA A 4 17.84 -1.62 2.75
C ALA A 4 16.74 -1.12 1.81
N ASP A 5 15.71 -1.93 1.58
CA ASP A 5 14.57 -1.55 0.73
C ASP A 5 13.72 -0.48 1.42
N LEU A 6 13.42 -0.68 2.72
CA LEU A 6 12.68 0.31 3.51
C LEU A 6 13.45 1.62 3.65
N ALA A 7 14.77 1.54 3.79
CA ALA A 7 15.65 2.70 3.81
C ALA A 7 15.51 3.53 2.52
N THR A 8 15.54 2.85 1.38
CA THR A 8 15.35 3.47 0.06
C THR A 8 13.94 4.05 -0.08
N LEU A 9 12.90 3.30 0.30
CA LEU A 9 11.50 3.70 0.21
C LEU A 9 11.20 4.95 1.05
N TYR A 10 11.74 5.03 2.26
CA TYR A 10 11.50 6.14 3.19
C TYR A 10 12.59 7.21 3.17
N GLY A 11 13.58 7.12 2.28
CA GLY A 11 14.61 8.15 2.11
C GLY A 11 15.47 8.37 3.34
N VAL A 12 15.79 7.29 4.06
CA VAL A 12 16.65 7.30 5.25
C VAL A 12 17.79 6.30 5.10
N PRO A 13 18.93 6.47 5.78
CA PRO A 13 19.96 5.43 5.80
C PRO A 13 19.46 4.14 6.46
N THR A 14 19.90 2.96 6.00
CA THR A 14 19.56 1.64 6.60
C THR A 14 19.86 1.57 8.08
N LYS A 15 20.97 2.19 8.52
CA LYS A 15 21.31 2.30 9.95
C LYS A 15 20.20 2.97 10.76
N ARG A 16 19.53 3.97 10.19
CA ARG A 16 18.44 4.71 10.84
C ARG A 16 17.19 3.86 11.00
N VAL A 17 16.84 3.05 10.00
CA VAL A 17 15.77 2.04 10.09
C VAL A 17 16.06 1.08 11.25
N ASN A 18 17.26 0.50 11.27
CA ASN A 18 17.65 -0.47 12.28
C ASN A 18 17.71 0.12 13.70
N GLU A 19 18.13 1.38 13.84
CA GLU A 19 18.09 2.10 15.11
C GLU A 19 16.65 2.29 15.63
N GLN A 20 15.73 2.73 14.75
CA GLN A 20 14.34 2.95 15.14
C GLN A 20 13.60 1.65 15.50
N VAL A 21 13.84 0.59 14.75
CA VAL A 21 13.31 -0.75 15.04
C VAL A 21 13.79 -1.23 16.41
N LYS A 22 15.09 -1.09 16.72
CA LYS A 22 15.64 -1.50 18.01
C LYS A 22 15.07 -0.70 19.17
N ARG A 23 14.92 0.62 19.01
CA ARG A 23 14.33 1.51 20.03
C ARG A 23 12.86 1.21 20.29
N ASN A 24 12.14 0.74 19.28
CA ASN A 24 10.71 0.48 19.33
C ASN A 24 10.40 -1.03 19.21
N ARG A 25 11.25 -1.91 19.75
CA ARG A 25 11.14 -3.36 19.50
C ARG A 25 9.77 -3.94 19.89
N ASN A 26 9.12 -3.37 20.91
CA ASN A 26 7.77 -3.72 21.35
C ASN A 26 6.68 -3.46 20.29
N ARG A 27 6.93 -2.62 19.28
CA ARG A 27 6.02 -2.37 18.15
C ARG A 27 6.21 -3.36 17.00
N PHE A 28 7.24 -4.20 17.04
CA PHE A 28 7.60 -5.12 15.96
C PHE A 28 7.48 -6.57 16.45
N PRO A 29 6.27 -7.13 16.51
CA PRO A 29 6.09 -8.53 16.84
C PRO A 29 6.74 -9.45 15.78
N PRO A 30 6.94 -10.75 16.08
CA PRO A 30 7.67 -11.67 15.19
C PRO A 30 7.09 -11.84 13.79
N ASP A 31 5.79 -11.62 13.62
CA ASP A 31 5.05 -11.65 12.35
C ASP A 31 5.24 -10.38 11.50
N PHE A 32 5.74 -9.29 12.09
CA PHE A 32 6.01 -8.05 11.37
C PHE A 32 7.43 -8.04 10.79
N MET A 33 8.38 -8.62 11.52
CA MET A 33 9.77 -8.69 11.09
C MET A 33 10.58 -9.76 11.83
N PHE A 34 11.62 -10.22 11.15
CA PHE A 34 12.63 -11.11 11.69
C PHE A 34 14.00 -10.76 11.12
N GLN A 35 15.06 -11.25 11.76
CA GLN A 35 16.42 -11.08 11.25
C GLN A 35 16.80 -12.30 10.41
N LEU A 36 17.38 -12.07 9.24
CA LEU A 36 17.88 -13.18 8.42
C LEU A 36 19.07 -13.86 9.10
N THR A 37 19.20 -15.15 8.89
CA THR A 37 20.41 -15.92 9.17
C THR A 37 21.49 -15.63 8.11
N ALA A 38 22.72 -16.07 8.38
CA ALA A 38 23.81 -15.94 7.41
C ALA A 38 23.53 -16.71 6.11
N THR A 39 22.89 -17.87 6.21
CA THR A 39 22.49 -18.69 5.06
C THR A 39 21.42 -17.99 4.23
N GLU A 40 20.32 -17.56 4.85
CA GLU A 40 19.25 -16.82 4.14
C GLU A 40 19.77 -15.53 3.50
N LYS A 41 20.68 -14.82 4.20
CA LYS A 41 21.34 -13.64 3.63
C LYS A 41 22.12 -13.99 2.35
N ALA A 42 22.89 -15.07 2.36
CA ALA A 42 23.67 -15.49 1.19
C ALA A 42 22.76 -15.84 0.00
N GLU A 43 21.64 -16.51 0.27
CA GLU A 43 20.63 -16.86 -0.74
C GLU A 43 19.99 -15.62 -1.36
N VAL A 44 19.51 -14.67 -0.56
CA VAL A 44 18.86 -13.46 -1.10
C VAL A 44 19.84 -12.57 -1.88
N VAL A 45 21.10 -12.49 -1.45
CA VAL A 45 22.14 -11.74 -2.19
C VAL A 45 22.46 -12.40 -3.52
N ALA A 46 22.44 -13.73 -3.60
CA ALA A 46 22.69 -14.45 -4.84
C ALA A 46 21.52 -14.31 -5.83
N ASN A 47 20.28 -14.21 -5.32
CA ASN A 47 19.07 -14.20 -6.15
C ASN A 47 18.56 -12.79 -6.49
N CYS A 48 19.07 -11.73 -5.85
CA CYS A 48 18.57 -10.36 -6.02
C CYS A 48 19.71 -9.37 -6.26
N ASP A 49 19.84 -8.91 -7.51
CA ASP A 49 20.96 -8.08 -7.97
C ASP A 49 21.09 -6.74 -7.21
N HIS A 50 19.96 -6.09 -6.87
CA HIS A 50 19.95 -4.82 -6.15
C HIS A 50 20.45 -4.94 -4.70
N LEU A 51 20.53 -6.16 -4.16
CA LEU A 51 21.03 -6.46 -2.82
C LEU A 51 22.52 -6.77 -2.79
N GLY A 52 23.24 -6.60 -3.91
CA GLY A 52 24.69 -6.87 -3.99
C GLY A 52 25.52 -6.13 -2.94
N THR A 53 25.07 -4.95 -2.49
CA THR A 53 25.71 -4.17 -1.41
C THR A 53 25.68 -4.87 -0.05
N LEU A 54 24.69 -5.75 0.19
CA LEU A 54 24.59 -6.52 1.43
C LEU A 54 25.62 -7.65 1.51
N LYS A 55 26.25 -8.05 0.40
CA LYS A 55 27.28 -9.10 0.35
C LYS A 55 28.41 -8.86 1.37
N PHE A 56 28.84 -7.60 1.49
CA PHE A 56 29.93 -7.19 2.37
C PHE A 56 29.46 -6.57 3.70
N ALA A 57 28.15 -6.44 3.90
CA ALA A 57 27.60 -5.90 5.14
C ALA A 57 27.94 -6.83 6.32
N LYS A 58 28.53 -6.28 7.40
CA LYS A 58 28.87 -7.07 8.60
C LYS A 58 27.64 -7.53 9.38
N SER A 59 26.56 -6.75 9.34
CA SER A 59 25.29 -7.08 10.02
C SER A 59 24.40 -7.94 9.13
N LEU A 60 23.63 -8.82 9.78
CA LEU A 60 22.54 -9.54 9.13
C LEU A 60 21.33 -8.59 9.00
N PRO A 61 20.71 -8.52 7.81
CA PRO A 61 19.59 -7.61 7.56
C PRO A 61 18.33 -8.07 8.28
N TYR A 62 17.45 -7.11 8.57
CA TYR A 62 16.08 -7.42 8.96
C TYR A 62 15.20 -7.55 7.72
N ALA A 63 14.31 -8.55 7.74
CA ALA A 63 13.26 -8.74 6.77
C ALA A 63 11.92 -8.30 7.37
N PHE A 64 11.11 -7.60 6.57
CA PHE A 64 9.83 -7.02 6.95
C PHE A 64 8.72 -7.53 6.04
N THR A 65 7.59 -7.84 6.66
CA THR A 65 6.31 -8.04 5.99
C THR A 65 5.68 -6.69 5.64
N GLU A 66 4.54 -6.70 4.94
CA GLU A 66 3.78 -5.46 4.63
C GLU A 66 3.40 -4.70 5.91
N HIS A 67 2.92 -5.43 6.92
CA HIS A 67 2.60 -4.86 8.23
C HIS A 67 3.84 -4.26 8.91
N GLY A 68 4.98 -4.95 8.84
CA GLY A 68 6.26 -4.45 9.34
C GLY A 68 6.73 -3.18 8.62
N ALA A 69 6.54 -3.10 7.30
CA ALA A 69 6.86 -1.91 6.51
C ALA A 69 5.99 -0.71 6.94
N ILE A 70 4.67 -0.91 7.06
CA ILE A 70 3.74 0.12 7.53
C ILE A 70 4.11 0.55 8.96
N GLN A 71 4.44 -0.40 9.84
CA GLN A 71 4.85 -0.09 11.21
C GLN A 71 6.18 0.68 11.27
N ALA A 72 7.08 0.47 10.30
CA ALA A 72 8.29 1.27 10.15
C ALA A 72 7.99 2.73 9.81
N ALA A 73 6.97 3.01 8.99
CA ALA A 73 6.52 4.38 8.71
C ALA A 73 6.14 5.15 9.98
N ASN A 74 5.55 4.46 10.97
CA ASN A 74 5.13 5.06 12.23
C ASN A 74 6.28 5.41 13.20
N VAL A 75 7.47 4.85 13.00
CA VAL A 75 8.65 5.09 13.88
C VAL A 75 9.74 5.90 13.18
N LEU A 76 9.65 6.05 11.86
CA LEU A 76 10.54 6.89 11.07
C LEU A 76 9.99 8.32 10.97
N ALA A 77 10.88 9.30 10.93
CA ALA A 77 10.54 10.72 10.93
C ALA A 77 10.86 11.41 9.58
N SER A 78 11.06 10.65 8.50
CA SER A 78 11.27 11.24 7.17
C SER A 78 9.95 11.69 6.54
N SER A 79 10.01 12.65 5.61
CA SER A 79 8.82 13.13 4.88
C SER A 79 8.04 12.00 4.22
N GLN A 80 8.75 11.07 3.56
CA GLN A 80 8.15 9.90 2.91
C GLN A 80 7.47 8.95 3.90
N ALA A 81 8.06 8.71 5.07
CA ALA A 81 7.44 7.88 6.11
C ALA A 81 6.19 8.54 6.69
N VAL A 82 6.25 9.85 6.94
CA VAL A 82 5.11 10.65 7.43
C VAL A 82 3.96 10.62 6.42
N GLU A 83 4.25 10.83 5.13
CA GLU A 83 3.27 10.78 4.06
C GLU A 83 2.60 9.40 3.97
N MET A 84 3.39 8.33 4.03
CA MET A 84 2.87 6.96 4.03
C MET A 84 2.01 6.65 5.25
N GLY A 85 2.39 7.13 6.44
CA GLY A 85 1.56 7.00 7.64
C GLY A 85 0.20 7.69 7.48
N ILE A 86 0.19 8.91 6.94
CA ILE A 86 -1.05 9.64 6.65
C ILE A 86 -1.87 8.91 5.59
N TYR A 87 -1.24 8.41 4.53
CA TYR A 87 -1.91 7.67 3.46
C TYR A 87 -2.63 6.42 3.97
N VAL A 88 -2.01 5.68 4.90
CA VAL A 88 -2.61 4.48 5.50
C VAL A 88 -3.74 4.83 6.48
N VAL A 89 -3.57 5.85 7.31
CA VAL A 89 -4.57 6.20 8.35
C VAL A 89 -5.79 6.91 7.77
N ARG A 90 -5.62 7.75 6.74
CA ARG A 90 -6.68 8.62 6.21
C ARG A 90 -7.94 7.85 5.76
N PRO A 91 -7.87 6.75 4.98
CA PRO A 91 -9.04 5.98 4.58
C PRO A 91 -9.80 5.35 5.75
N LEU A 92 -9.14 5.08 6.88
CA LEU A 92 -9.77 4.51 8.07
C LEU A 92 -10.62 5.54 8.84
N THR A 93 -10.35 6.82 8.64
CA THR A 93 -11.00 7.93 9.35
C THR A 93 -12.01 8.71 8.51
N MET A 94 -11.96 8.55 7.19
CA MET A 94 -12.83 9.27 6.27
C MET A 94 -13.99 8.37 5.83
N PRO A 95 -15.24 8.90 5.77
CA PRO A 95 -16.34 8.16 5.20
C PRO A 95 -16.03 7.82 3.73
N PRO A 96 -16.47 6.65 3.24
CA PRO A 96 -16.27 6.29 1.84
C PRO A 96 -16.92 7.35 0.95
N ASP A 97 -16.31 7.60 -0.21
CA ASP A 97 -16.91 8.49 -1.20
C ASP A 97 -18.35 8.05 -1.49
N PRO A 98 -19.30 9.00 -1.55
CA PRO A 98 -20.68 8.66 -1.87
C PRO A 98 -20.70 7.92 -3.21
N PRO A 99 -21.58 6.91 -3.35
CA PRO A 99 -21.66 6.12 -4.57
C PRO A 99 -21.86 7.04 -5.78
N LYS A 100 -21.01 6.90 -6.80
CA LYS A 100 -21.08 7.69 -8.04
C LYS A 100 -22.36 7.46 -8.86
N ARG A 101 -23.16 6.46 -8.49
CA ARG A 101 -24.44 6.18 -9.14
C ARG A 101 -25.50 7.06 -8.47
N PRO A 102 -26.21 7.92 -9.22
CA PRO A 102 -27.36 8.59 -8.66
C PRO A 102 -28.33 7.52 -8.16
N ILE A 103 -28.72 7.61 -6.89
CA ILE A 103 -29.84 6.84 -6.36
C ILE A 103 -31.03 7.36 -7.17
N GLY A 104 -31.45 6.57 -8.16
CA GLY A 104 -32.33 7.03 -9.22
C GLY A 104 -33.59 7.67 -8.66
N TYR A 105 -33.81 8.94 -8.97
CA TYR A 105 -35.17 9.41 -9.17
C TYR A 105 -35.41 9.32 -10.66
N THR A 106 -35.99 8.21 -11.12
CA THR A 106 -36.69 8.22 -12.41
C THR A 106 -37.94 9.06 -12.20
N PRO A 107 -38.09 10.24 -12.83
CA PRO A 107 -39.37 10.92 -12.81
C PRO A 107 -40.42 9.97 -13.37
N LEU A 108 -41.60 9.88 -12.74
CA LEU A 108 -42.73 9.17 -13.31
C LEU A 108 -42.97 9.78 -14.70
N GLU A 109 -42.79 8.99 -15.76
CA GLU A 109 -43.09 9.44 -17.10
C GLU A 109 -44.53 9.95 -17.13
N ASP A 110 -44.69 11.23 -17.43
CA ASP A 110 -45.98 11.86 -17.60
C ASP A 110 -46.66 11.19 -18.80
N LYS A 111 -47.65 10.32 -18.54
CA LYS A 111 -48.45 9.61 -19.56
C LYS A 111 -49.38 10.56 -20.35
N SER A 112 -49.00 11.83 -20.50
CA SER A 112 -49.72 12.81 -21.29
C SER A 112 -48.83 13.34 -22.44
N LYS A 113 -48.51 12.48 -23.41
CA LYS A 113 -48.34 12.81 -24.85
C LYS A 113 -47.58 11.69 -25.56
N SER A 114 -48.30 10.87 -26.32
CA SER A 114 -48.15 10.82 -27.79
C SER A 114 -48.98 9.67 -28.35
N GLY A 115 -50.23 9.97 -28.68
CA GLY A 115 -50.92 9.23 -29.72
C GLY A 115 -50.25 9.55 -31.07
N LYS A 116 -49.88 8.50 -31.81
CA LYS A 116 -50.16 8.33 -33.25
C LYS A 116 -49.48 7.06 -33.73
N ALA A 117 -50.29 6.04 -34.02
CA ALA A 117 -49.87 4.90 -34.83
C ALA A 117 -49.75 5.36 -36.30
N PRO A 118 -48.70 5.00 -37.04
CA PRO A 118 -48.71 5.16 -38.50
C PRO A 118 -49.48 4.00 -39.14
N ARG A 119 -50.56 4.35 -39.83
CA ARG A 119 -51.16 3.52 -40.88
C ARG A 119 -50.23 3.58 -42.10
N THR A 120 -49.71 2.45 -42.53
CA THR A 120 -49.24 2.29 -43.91
C THR A 120 -50.07 1.21 -44.58
N ALA A 121 -50.89 1.66 -45.54
CA ALA A 121 -51.59 0.79 -46.47
C ALA A 121 -50.85 0.78 -47.81
N LYS A 122 -50.91 -0.40 -48.45
CA LYS A 122 -51.00 -0.68 -49.89
C LYS A 122 -49.73 -1.05 -50.67
N ARG A 123 -49.67 -2.33 -51.05
CA ARG A 123 -49.45 -2.78 -52.44
C ARG A 123 -50.38 -3.97 -52.71
N GLY A 124 -51.10 -3.90 -53.82
CA GLY A 124 -52.23 -4.74 -54.22
C GLY A 124 -53.35 -3.88 -54.76
#